data_AF-A0A523S0H9-F1
#
_entry.id   AF-A0A523S0H9-F1
#
_cell.length_a   1.000
_cell.length_b   1.000
_cell.length_c   1.000
_cell.angle_alpha   90.00
_cell.angle_beta   90.00
_cell.angle_gamma   90.00
#
_symmetry.space_group_name_H-M   'P 1'
#
loop_
_entity.id
_entity.type
_entity.pdbx_description
1 polymer ?
#
loop_
_entity_poly.entity_id
_entity_poly.type
_entity_poly.pdbx_seq_one_letter_code
_entity_poly.pdbx_strand_id
1 'polypeptide(L)'
;MIDGGRIPLFHAYSLGKAQETIALLQTGGLNVISGNTSIDKVCSVYMRHGVDLRHLSLRSTETSSALEEGAAIVSSSSRHTLNGMKSLYGEKKFRELESKIEYFNLSGWTIGKYRRQGFPLSAHSDFKGLLSFAESVKPRVAYCFTENGRILSKHLSDQGIHSVPIE
;
A
#
# COMPACT_ATOMS: atom_id res chain seq x y z
N MET A 1 -8.32 17.62 -5.65
CA MET A 1 -7.49 17.93 -6.83
C MET A 1 -6.04 17.78 -6.42
N ILE A 2 -5.21 17.13 -7.24
CA ILE A 2 -3.77 17.05 -7.00
C ILE A 2 -3.14 18.34 -7.53
N ASP A 3 -2.43 19.05 -6.67
CA ASP A 3 -1.86 20.35 -7.03
C ASP A 3 -0.78 20.21 -8.12
N GLY A 4 -0.78 21.15 -9.08
CA GLY A 4 0.28 21.30 -10.07
C GLY A 4 0.34 20.23 -11.18
N GLY A 5 -0.71 19.42 -11.35
CA GLY A 5 -0.77 18.42 -12.42
C GLY A 5 0.20 17.25 -12.25
N ARG A 6 0.63 16.99 -11.00
CA ARG A 6 1.48 15.84 -10.65
C ARG A 6 0.68 14.55 -10.60
N ILE A 7 1.34 13.43 -10.85
CA ILE A 7 0.76 12.10 -10.88
C ILE A 7 1.43 11.26 -9.78
N PRO A 8 0.83 11.12 -8.59
CA PRO A 8 1.43 10.31 -7.55
C PRO A 8 1.39 8.84 -7.94
N LEU A 9 2.54 8.17 -7.85
CA LEU A 9 2.69 6.73 -8.03
C LEU A 9 3.04 6.11 -6.69
N PHE A 10 2.07 5.41 -6.11
CA PHE A 10 2.19 4.68 -4.86
C PHE A 10 2.68 3.26 -5.12
N HIS A 11 3.86 2.95 -4.61
CA HIS A 11 4.37 1.59 -4.59
C HIS A 11 3.77 0.80 -3.41
N ALA A 12 2.98 -0.22 -3.71
CA ALA A 12 2.25 -1.03 -2.74
C ALA A 12 2.22 -2.50 -3.15
N TYR A 13 2.30 -3.44 -2.19
CA TYR A 13 2.09 -4.86 -2.48
C TYR A 13 0.74 -5.10 -3.16
N SER A 14 0.70 -6.03 -4.11
CA SER A 14 -0.49 -6.28 -4.93
C SER A 14 -1.70 -6.79 -4.13
N LEU A 15 -1.48 -7.38 -2.96
CA LEU A 15 -2.50 -7.82 -2.01
C LEU A 15 -2.39 -7.05 -0.69
N GLY A 16 -3.53 -6.59 -0.16
CA GLY A 16 -3.63 -5.82 1.06
C GLY A 16 -3.44 -4.33 0.81
N LYS A 17 -2.18 -3.87 0.79
CA LYS A 17 -1.86 -2.43 0.75
C LYS A 17 -2.41 -1.74 -0.50
N ALA A 18 -2.31 -2.37 -1.67
CA ALA A 18 -2.84 -1.76 -2.89
C ALA A 18 -4.35 -1.52 -2.78
N GLN A 19 -5.11 -2.48 -2.25
CA GLN A 19 -6.57 -2.36 -2.08
C GLN A 19 -6.94 -1.29 -1.05
N GLU A 20 -6.24 -1.26 0.09
CA GLU A 20 -6.43 -0.22 1.11
C GLU A 20 -6.11 1.18 0.55
N THR A 21 -5.05 1.29 -0.26
CA THR A 21 -4.67 2.54 -0.94
C THR A 21 -5.75 2.98 -1.93
N ILE A 22 -6.25 2.06 -2.75
CA ILE A 22 -7.35 2.32 -3.69
C ILE A 22 -8.57 2.85 -2.92
N ALA A 23 -8.97 2.16 -1.84
CA ALA A 23 -10.11 2.54 -1.00
C ALA A 23 -9.94 3.93 -0.35
N LEU A 24 -8.74 4.28 0.12
CA LEU A 24 -8.45 5.59 0.69
C LEU A 24 -8.50 6.70 -0.37
N LEU A 25 -7.82 6.49 -1.50
CA LEU A 25 -7.75 7.48 -2.58
C LEU A 25 -9.13 7.75 -3.21
N GLN A 26 -9.92 6.70 -3.46
CA GLN A 26 -11.29 6.86 -3.99
C GLN A 26 -12.21 7.58 -3.00
N THR A 27 -12.03 7.37 -1.68
CA THR A 27 -12.79 8.07 -0.64
C THR A 27 -12.41 9.55 -0.59
N GLY A 28 -11.14 9.86 -0.88
CA GLY A 28 -10.66 11.23 -1.10
C GLY A 28 -11.08 11.85 -2.45
N GLY A 29 -11.88 11.15 -3.25
CA GLY A 29 -12.37 11.63 -4.55
C GLY A 29 -11.36 11.60 -5.68
N LEU A 30 -10.27 10.83 -5.56
CA LEU A 30 -9.28 10.68 -6.61
C LEU A 30 -9.62 9.49 -7.52
N ASN A 31 -9.44 9.70 -8.83
CA ASN A 31 -9.39 8.60 -9.78
C ASN A 31 -8.13 7.77 -9.52
N VAL A 32 -8.27 6.44 -9.48
CA VAL A 32 -7.16 5.53 -9.20
C VAL A 32 -6.92 4.63 -10.40
N ILE A 33 -5.66 4.53 -10.81
CA ILE A 33 -5.19 3.63 -11.86
C ILE A 33 -4.37 2.54 -11.21
N SER A 34 -4.70 1.28 -11.47
CA SER A 34 -3.87 0.14 -11.08
C SER A 34 -2.73 -0.01 -12.10
N GLY A 35 -1.51 -0.02 -11.60
CA GLY A 35 -0.31 -0.06 -12.43
C GLY A 35 0.03 -1.44 -13.00
N ASN A 36 -0.68 -2.50 -12.59
CA ASN A 36 -0.42 -3.88 -13.02
C ASN A 36 -1.59 -4.83 -12.75
N THR A 37 -1.66 -5.90 -13.54
CA THR A 37 -2.80 -6.85 -13.58
C THR A 37 -2.98 -7.69 -12.32
N SER A 38 -1.96 -7.87 -11.48
CA SER A 38 -2.15 -8.58 -10.20
C SER A 38 -2.99 -7.77 -9.22
N ILE A 39 -2.89 -6.42 -9.25
CA ILE A 39 -3.78 -5.56 -8.46
C ILE A 39 -5.22 -5.67 -8.99
N ASP A 40 -5.41 -5.62 -10.32
CA ASP A 40 -6.73 -5.80 -10.95
C ASP A 40 -7.40 -7.09 -10.47
N LYS A 41 -6.67 -8.21 -10.57
CA LYS A 41 -7.18 -9.54 -10.19
C LYS A 41 -7.58 -9.61 -8.73
N VAL A 42 -6.78 -9.04 -7.83
CA VAL A 42 -7.09 -9.02 -6.40
C VAL A 42 -8.33 -8.14 -6.16
N CYS A 43 -8.40 -6.95 -6.73
CA CYS A 43 -9.56 -6.07 -6.58
C CYS A 43 -10.84 -6.74 -7.08
N SER A 44 -10.80 -7.45 -8.21
CA SER A 44 -11.95 -8.22 -8.71
C SER A 44 -12.43 -9.30 -7.75
N VAL A 45 -11.56 -9.92 -6.94
CA VAL A 45 -11.98 -10.84 -5.88
C VAL A 45 -12.76 -10.10 -4.81
N TYR A 46 -12.21 -9.00 -4.28
CA TYR A 46 -12.86 -8.17 -3.27
C TYR A 46 -14.23 -7.62 -3.76
N MET A 47 -14.30 -7.13 -5.00
CA MET A 47 -15.53 -6.63 -5.61
C MET A 47 -16.60 -7.72 -5.75
N ARG A 48 -16.23 -8.96 -6.09
CA ARG A 48 -17.16 -10.10 -6.09
C ARG A 48 -17.71 -10.43 -4.70
N HIS A 49 -17.02 -10.01 -3.65
CA HIS A 49 -17.46 -10.14 -2.25
C HIS A 49 -18.07 -8.84 -1.70
N GLY A 50 -18.46 -7.90 -2.56
CA GLY A 50 -19.22 -6.71 -2.18
C GLY A 50 -18.38 -5.53 -1.66
N VAL A 51 -17.05 -5.58 -1.80
CA VAL A 51 -16.17 -4.47 -1.42
C VAL A 51 -16.00 -3.50 -2.58
N ASP A 52 -16.28 -2.22 -2.35
CA ASP A 52 -16.14 -1.17 -3.36
C ASP A 52 -14.67 -0.74 -3.55
N LEU A 53 -14.04 -1.20 -4.64
CA LEU A 53 -12.66 -0.86 -5.02
C LEU A 53 -12.60 -0.29 -6.44
N ARG A 54 -12.93 0.99 -6.58
CA ARG A 54 -13.04 1.68 -7.87
C ARG A 54 -11.65 2.04 -8.40
N HIS A 55 -11.28 1.43 -9.51
CA HIS A 55 -10.01 1.68 -10.18
C HIS A 55 -10.13 1.44 -11.69
N LEU A 56 -9.26 2.10 -12.46
CA LEU A 56 -9.04 1.86 -13.88
C LEU A 56 -7.81 0.98 -14.05
N SER A 57 -7.91 -0.07 -14.88
CA SER A 57 -6.72 -0.82 -15.30
C SER A 57 -5.82 0.06 -16.17
N LEU A 58 -4.51 -0.13 -16.12
CA LEU A 58 -3.56 0.61 -16.96
C LEU A 58 -3.92 0.57 -18.48
N ARG A 59 -4.63 -0.49 -18.92
CA ARG A 59 -5.03 -0.70 -20.32
C ARG A 59 -6.46 -0.22 -20.64
N SER A 60 -7.18 0.38 -19.69
CA SER A 60 -8.50 0.95 -19.94
C SER A 60 -8.41 2.17 -20.87
N THR A 61 -9.46 2.36 -21.67
CA THR A 61 -9.59 3.49 -22.61
C THR A 61 -9.66 4.84 -21.91
N GLU A 62 -10.17 4.86 -20.68
CA GLU A 62 -10.36 6.03 -19.82
C GLU A 62 -9.08 6.39 -19.05
N THR A 63 -8.08 5.52 -19.02
CA THR A 63 -6.83 5.76 -18.27
C THR A 63 -6.10 7.01 -18.75
N SER A 64 -6.11 7.29 -20.05
CA SER A 64 -5.44 8.49 -20.58
C SER A 64 -6.08 9.78 -20.09
N SER A 65 -7.42 9.87 -20.13
CA SER A 65 -8.14 11.06 -19.66
C SER A 65 -8.02 11.20 -18.14
N ALA A 66 -8.11 10.08 -17.41
CA ALA A 66 -7.94 10.10 -15.96
C ALA A 66 -6.55 10.61 -15.53
N LEU A 67 -5.48 10.24 -16.24
CA LEU A 67 -4.13 10.78 -15.98
C LEU A 67 -4.05 12.29 -16.23
N GLU A 68 -4.70 12.78 -17.28
CA GLU A 68 -4.74 14.21 -17.63
C GLU A 68 -5.57 15.02 -16.60
N GLU A 69 -6.59 14.40 -16.00
CA GLU A 69 -7.43 14.97 -14.94
C GLU A 69 -6.80 14.88 -13.53
N GLY A 70 -5.62 14.27 -13.39
CA GLY A 70 -4.90 14.17 -12.10
C GLY A 70 -5.20 12.91 -11.30
N ALA A 71 -5.31 11.75 -11.96
CA ALA A 71 -5.39 10.46 -11.30
C ALA A 71 -4.12 10.09 -10.52
N ALA A 72 -4.29 9.20 -9.54
CA ALA A 72 -3.21 8.54 -8.82
C ALA A 72 -2.96 7.14 -9.39
N ILE A 73 -1.70 6.68 -9.36
CA ILE A 73 -1.31 5.33 -9.77
C ILE A 73 -0.96 4.51 -8.54
N VAL A 74 -1.51 3.30 -8.41
CA VAL A 74 -1.15 2.32 -7.38
C VAL A 74 -0.49 1.13 -8.07
N SER A 75 0.76 0.82 -7.72
CA SER A 75 1.56 -0.18 -8.44
C SER A 75 2.34 -1.08 -7.49
N SER A 76 2.39 -2.39 -7.78
CA SER A 76 3.29 -3.31 -7.09
C SER A 76 4.67 -3.41 -7.71
N SER A 77 4.91 -2.70 -8.81
CA SER A 77 6.24 -2.51 -9.38
C SER A 77 6.21 -1.32 -10.33
N SER A 78 6.78 -0.20 -9.88
CA SER A 78 6.83 1.03 -10.67
C SER A 78 7.50 0.82 -12.03
N ARG A 79 8.59 0.03 -12.09
CA ARG A 79 9.29 -0.28 -13.36
C ARG A 79 8.37 -0.93 -14.39
N HIS A 80 7.65 -1.99 -14.00
CA HIS A 80 6.67 -2.66 -14.87
C HIS A 80 5.55 -1.71 -15.31
N THR A 81 5.05 -0.86 -14.42
CA THR A 81 4.03 0.14 -14.76
C THR A 81 4.54 1.14 -15.78
N LEU A 82 5.73 1.71 -15.58
CA LEU A 82 6.33 2.67 -16.52
C LEU A 82 6.58 2.05 -17.90
N ASN A 83 7.10 0.82 -17.95
CA ASN A 83 7.28 0.10 -19.21
C ASN A 83 5.93 -0.14 -19.92
N GLY A 84 4.88 -0.45 -19.16
CA GLY A 84 3.52 -0.57 -19.68
C GLY A 84 3.00 0.75 -20.26
N MET A 85 3.14 1.85 -19.52
CA MET A 85 2.76 3.19 -19.99
C MET A 85 3.53 3.58 -21.25
N LYS A 86 4.85 3.35 -21.28
CA LYS A 86 5.70 3.61 -22.44
C LYS A 86 5.24 2.84 -23.67
N SER A 87 4.88 1.56 -23.50
CA SER A 87 4.34 0.73 -24.59
C SER A 87 2.97 1.19 -25.08
N LEU A 88 2.12 1.73 -24.20
CA LEU A 88 0.74 2.15 -24.53
C LEU A 88 0.68 3.53 -25.18
N TYR A 89 1.47 4.48 -24.68
CA TYR A 89 1.40 5.89 -25.09
C TYR A 89 2.51 6.30 -26.07
N GLY A 90 3.49 5.42 -26.30
CA GLY A 90 4.68 5.73 -27.09
C GLY A 90 5.63 6.69 -26.38
N GLU A 91 6.84 6.83 -26.92
CA GLU A 91 7.96 7.53 -26.29
C GLU A 91 7.66 8.99 -25.92
N LYS A 92 7.03 9.75 -26.83
CA LYS A 92 6.82 11.19 -26.66
C LYS A 92 5.85 11.48 -25.51
N LYS A 93 4.63 10.92 -25.56
CA LYS A 93 3.61 11.12 -24.52
C LYS A 93 4.04 10.50 -23.19
N PHE A 94 4.76 9.37 -23.23
CA PHE A 94 5.33 8.78 -22.01
C PHE A 94 6.28 9.72 -21.29
N ARG A 95 7.21 10.39 -21.99
CA ARG A 95 8.14 11.33 -21.34
C ARG A 95 7.43 12.51 -20.68
N GLU A 96 6.39 13.04 -21.34
CA GLU A 96 5.54 14.10 -20.77
C GLU A 96 4.85 13.64 -19.48
N LEU A 97 4.26 12.44 -19.47
CA LEU A 97 3.64 11.87 -18.27
C LEU A 97 4.67 11.54 -17.18
N GLU A 98 5.80 10.93 -17.54
CA GLU A 98 6.86 10.53 -16.62
C GLU A 98 7.43 11.72 -15.86
N SER A 99 7.60 12.87 -16.53
CA SER A 99 8.05 14.12 -15.89
C SER A 99 7.12 14.65 -14.79
N LYS A 100 5.86 14.18 -14.77
CA LYS A 100 4.85 14.55 -13.77
C LYS A 100 4.72 13.51 -12.66
N ILE A 101 5.36 12.34 -12.80
CA ILE A 101 5.22 11.25 -11.83
C ILE A 101 6.03 11.55 -10.57
N GLU A 102 5.37 11.46 -9.42
CA GLU A 102 6.03 11.50 -8.11
C GLU A 102 5.90 10.17 -7.40
N TYR A 103 7.02 9.61 -6.95
CA TYR A 103 7.05 8.29 -6.34
C TYR A 103 6.83 8.35 -4.82
N PHE A 104 5.94 7.50 -4.34
CA PHE A 104 5.67 7.32 -2.92
C PHE A 104 5.74 5.84 -2.55
N ASN A 105 6.46 5.51 -1.47
CA ASN A 105 6.51 4.15 -0.96
C ASN A 105 5.46 3.95 0.15
N LEU A 106 4.69 2.86 0.10
CA LEU A 106 3.73 2.51 1.14
C LEU A 106 4.27 1.36 1.98
N SER A 107 4.85 1.71 3.13
CA SER A 107 5.50 0.75 4.02
C SER A 107 5.65 1.31 5.43
N GLY A 108 5.54 0.46 6.45
CA GLY A 108 5.85 0.85 7.83
C GLY A 108 7.30 1.35 8.00
N TRP A 109 8.21 0.91 7.13
CA TRP A 109 9.62 1.33 7.11
C TRP A 109 9.83 2.80 6.72
N THR A 110 8.78 3.47 6.22
CA THR A 110 8.83 4.90 5.87
C THR A 110 9.01 5.81 7.08
N ILE A 111 8.66 5.34 8.29
CA ILE A 111 8.91 6.05 9.55
C ILE A 111 10.42 6.32 9.75
N GLY A 112 11.29 5.44 9.23
CA GLY A 112 12.74 5.60 9.28
C GLY A 112 13.35 6.01 7.94
N LYS A 113 13.49 5.03 7.04
CA LYS A 113 14.38 5.10 5.87
C LYS A 113 13.85 5.95 4.70
N TYR A 114 12.54 6.23 4.66
CA TYR A 114 11.87 6.84 3.50
C TYR A 114 11.00 8.06 3.84
N ARG A 115 11.34 8.79 4.92
CA ARG A 115 10.50 9.84 5.52
C ARG A 115 10.01 10.95 4.59
N ARG A 116 10.70 11.22 3.47
CA ARG A 116 10.34 12.31 2.54
C ARG A 116 9.41 11.88 1.40
N GLN A 117 9.32 10.59 1.09
CA GLN A 117 8.60 10.06 -0.08
C GLN A 117 7.93 8.72 0.25
N GLY A 118 7.25 8.66 1.39
CA GLY A 118 6.52 7.48 1.77
C GLY A 118 5.54 7.71 2.91
N PHE A 119 4.52 6.86 2.93
CA PHE A 119 3.49 6.87 3.95
C PHE A 119 3.57 5.59 4.79
N PRO A 120 3.43 5.69 6.12
CA PRO A 120 3.54 4.56 7.02
C PRO A 120 2.27 3.71 6.98
N LEU A 121 2.09 2.97 5.90
CA LEU A 121 0.99 2.03 5.73
C LEU A 121 1.52 0.59 5.82
N SER A 122 1.09 -0.13 6.86
CA SER A 122 1.48 -1.52 7.09
C SER A 122 0.31 -2.32 7.65
N ALA A 123 0.21 -3.59 7.27
CA ALA A 123 -0.81 -4.51 7.79
C ALA A 123 -0.36 -5.23 9.08
N HIS A 124 0.62 -4.65 9.79
CA HIS A 124 1.08 -5.18 11.07
C HIS A 124 0.49 -4.35 12.21
N SER A 125 0.20 -5.01 13.33
CA SER A 125 -0.15 -4.33 14.56
C SER A 125 1.02 -3.49 15.06
N ASP A 126 0.72 -2.32 15.60
CA ASP A 126 1.70 -1.55 16.37
C ASP A 126 1.94 -2.21 17.74
N PHE A 127 2.87 -1.65 18.50
CA PHE A 127 3.23 -2.17 19.81
C PHE A 127 2.04 -2.21 20.77
N LYS A 128 1.22 -1.16 20.83
CA LYS A 128 0.05 -1.11 21.71
C LYS A 128 -0.98 -2.16 21.33
N GLY A 129 -1.27 -2.34 20.04
CA GLY A 129 -2.20 -3.36 19.56
C GLY A 129 -1.72 -4.78 19.88
N LEU A 130 -0.40 -5.05 19.83
CA LEU A 130 0.15 -6.34 20.24
C LEU A 130 -0.06 -6.60 21.74
N LEU A 131 0.13 -5.59 22.59
CA LEU A 131 -0.13 -5.71 24.03
C LEU A 131 -1.62 -5.94 24.30
N SER A 132 -2.49 -5.09 23.75
CA SER A 132 -3.94 -5.21 23.92
C SER A 132 -4.49 -6.55 23.41
N PHE A 133 -3.92 -7.08 22.31
CA PHE A 133 -4.26 -8.41 21.82
C PHE A 133 -3.88 -9.50 22.83
N ALA A 134 -2.66 -9.48 23.36
CA ALA A 134 -2.21 -10.45 24.36
C ALA A 134 -3.02 -10.37 25.66
N GLU A 135 -3.31 -9.16 26.14
CA GLU A 135 -4.15 -8.91 27.31
C GLU A 135 -5.58 -9.44 27.13
N SER A 136 -6.16 -9.27 25.94
CA SER A 136 -7.52 -9.72 25.62
C SER A 136 -7.61 -11.24 25.53
N VAL A 137 -6.59 -11.89 24.96
CA VAL A 137 -6.55 -13.35 24.79
C VAL A 137 -6.26 -14.09 26.09
N LYS A 138 -5.51 -13.47 27.02
CA LYS A 138 -5.04 -14.10 28.28
C LYS A 138 -4.39 -15.48 28.05
N PRO A 139 -3.34 -15.56 27.21
CA PRO A 139 -2.73 -16.82 26.88
C PRO A 139 -2.04 -17.45 28.10
N ARG A 140 -1.96 -18.78 28.14
CA ARG A 140 -1.14 -19.50 29.13
C ARG A 140 0.35 -19.25 28.93
N VAL A 141 0.79 -19.17 27.67
CA VAL A 141 2.14 -18.82 27.25
C VAL A 141 2.03 -18.05 25.94
N ALA A 142 2.69 -16.90 25.83
CA ALA A 142 2.83 -16.15 24.58
C ALA A 142 4.21 -16.40 23.96
N TYR A 143 4.25 -16.95 22.76
CA TYR A 143 5.51 -17.13 22.01
C TYR A 143 5.74 -15.94 21.08
N CYS A 144 6.80 -15.16 21.34
CA CYS A 144 7.12 -13.95 20.59
C CYS A 144 8.23 -14.23 19.56
N PHE A 145 8.01 -13.89 18.30
CA PHE A 145 8.98 -14.12 17.21
C PHE A 145 9.10 -12.87 16.31
N THR A 146 10.00 -12.91 15.33
CA THR A 146 10.47 -11.79 14.47
C THR A 146 11.48 -10.84 15.13
N GLU A 147 11.85 -9.74 14.46
CA GLU A 147 12.98 -8.88 14.83
C GLU A 147 12.99 -8.37 16.28
N ASN A 148 11.82 -8.09 16.86
CA ASN A 148 11.70 -7.54 18.22
C ASN A 148 11.08 -8.54 19.22
N GLY A 149 11.12 -9.85 18.93
CA GLY A 149 10.49 -10.89 19.73
C GLY A 149 10.95 -10.91 21.20
N ARG A 150 12.25 -10.75 21.45
CA ARG A 150 12.81 -10.64 22.82
C ARG A 150 12.26 -9.45 23.60
N ILE A 151 12.17 -8.29 22.95
CA ILE A 151 11.70 -7.04 23.58
C ILE A 151 10.21 -7.16 23.93
N LEU A 152 9.40 -7.64 22.98
CA LEU A 152 7.97 -7.87 23.20
C LEU A 152 7.73 -8.87 24.33
N SER A 153 8.45 -10.00 24.31
CA SER A 153 8.33 -11.01 25.38
C SER A 153 8.67 -10.41 26.74
N LYS A 154 9.75 -9.64 26.86
CA LYS A 154 10.08 -8.98 28.12
C LYS A 154 8.92 -8.11 28.61
N HIS A 155 8.32 -7.31 27.73
CA HIS A 155 7.23 -6.41 28.13
C HIS A 155 5.97 -7.17 28.59
N LEU A 156 5.59 -8.23 27.87
CA LEU A 156 4.45 -9.07 28.27
C LEU A 156 4.68 -9.73 29.63
N SER A 157 5.89 -10.27 29.86
CA SER A 157 6.27 -10.86 31.15
C SER A 157 6.23 -9.83 32.29
N ASP A 158 6.72 -8.60 32.06
CA ASP A 158 6.66 -7.52 33.03
C ASP A 158 5.20 -7.12 33.37
N GLN A 159 4.26 -7.37 32.45
CA GLN A 159 2.81 -7.17 32.64
C GLN A 159 2.08 -8.42 33.18
N GLY A 160 2.81 -9.47 33.58
CA GLY A 160 2.25 -10.68 34.17
C GLY A 160 1.73 -11.70 33.16
N ILE A 161 1.97 -11.51 31.86
CA ILE A 161 1.68 -12.50 30.82
C ILE A 161 2.94 -13.34 30.60
N HIS A 162 2.88 -14.62 30.95
CA HIS A 162 4.00 -15.52 30.73
C HIS A 162 4.33 -15.61 29.23
N SER A 163 5.55 -15.22 28.85
CA SER A 163 5.96 -15.16 27.45
C SER A 163 7.40 -15.64 27.23
N VAL A 164 7.64 -16.20 26.05
CA VAL A 164 8.94 -16.78 25.65
C VAL A 164 9.29 -16.29 24.24
N PRO A 165 10.47 -15.71 24.01
CA PRO A 165 10.91 -15.40 22.66
C PRO A 165 11.35 -16.68 21.94
N ILE A 166 10.96 -16.82 20.67
CA ILE A 166 11.46 -17.87 19.76
C ILE A 166 12.42 -17.21 18.77
N GLU A 167 13.68 -17.62 18.84
CA GLU A 167 14.75 -17.31 17.88
C GLU A 167 15.39 -18.59 17.36
#